data_AF-A0A0J6ILI6-F1
#
_entry.id   AF-A0A0J6ILI6-F1
#
_cell.length_a   1.000
_cell.length_b   1.000
_cell.length_c   1.000
_cell.angle_alpha   90.00
_cell.angle_beta   90.00
_cell.angle_gamma   90.00
#
_symmetry.space_group_name_H-M   'P 1'
#
loop_
_entity.id
_entity.type
_entity.pdbx_description
1 polymer ?
#
loop_
_entity_poly.entity_id
_entity_poly.type
_entity_poly.pdbx_seq_one_letter_code
_entity_poly.pdbx_strand_id
1 'polypeptide(L)'
;MTISQRCTSSGPRKCSQAAVSTACSINEIVRLNCREQLILEPLRWTGRHVELLQCRFEKPSLAPSVMDSTNKGPGDRFVRALVHAEEYIWREFRTRQILSSPGCPFTALNNLPFYFDRRHISDLPCVVFFPKGDHDRMARGLVPAVAAYVDRARIDHLRLAELYRYQGRRQSEHGSTLFRLKSKEVTSPGHLHDPYILALLIAMAQLQRGALRRRNPEKQLDICSTFACRVLLTDLNDKACIHLFTADISSSFLQKLDLPASRPSASASPFVSIQHTKIPYKPHNTFCDRISSLLLRGYPKRESRE
;
A
#
# COMPACT_ATOMS: atom_id res chain seq x y z
N MET A 1 36.58 -47.22 34.85
CA MET A 1 36.22 -47.11 33.41
C MET A 1 34.98 -46.26 33.35
N THR A 2 35.13 -44.97 33.03
CA THR A 2 34.06 -43.98 33.17
C THR A 2 34.02 -43.11 31.91
N ILE A 3 32.80 -42.94 31.41
CA ILE A 3 32.42 -42.53 30.05
C ILE A 3 32.73 -41.04 29.81
N SER A 4 33.37 -40.76 28.68
CA SER A 4 33.57 -39.39 28.16
C SER A 4 32.29 -38.91 27.46
N GLN A 5 31.66 -37.86 27.98
CA GLN A 5 30.61 -37.12 27.29
C GLN A 5 31.20 -35.88 26.61
N ARG A 6 31.14 -35.86 25.27
CA ARG A 6 31.29 -34.65 24.45
C ARG A 6 30.02 -33.81 24.56
N CYS A 7 30.14 -32.62 25.12
CA CYS A 7 29.13 -31.57 24.96
C CYS A 7 29.35 -30.84 23.64
N THR A 8 28.54 -31.16 22.63
CA THR A 8 28.32 -30.29 21.47
C THR A 8 27.13 -29.39 21.74
N SER A 9 27.35 -28.14 22.14
CA SER A 9 26.29 -27.12 22.22
C SER A 9 26.24 -26.31 20.92
N SER A 10 25.35 -26.69 20.02
CA SER A 10 24.93 -25.84 18.91
C SER A 10 23.96 -24.76 19.42
N GLY A 11 24.48 -23.56 19.70
CA GLY A 11 23.67 -22.39 20.04
C GLY A 11 22.95 -21.77 18.82
N PRO A 12 21.82 -21.06 19.01
CA PRO A 12 20.91 -20.68 17.93
C PRO A 12 21.37 -19.42 17.17
N ARG A 13 21.53 -19.54 15.85
CA ARG A 13 21.89 -18.47 14.89
C ARG A 13 20.78 -17.42 14.63
N LYS A 14 19.72 -17.34 15.44
CA LYS A 14 18.54 -16.49 15.15
C LYS A 14 18.67 -15.04 15.59
N CYS A 15 19.53 -14.72 16.56
CA CYS A 15 19.63 -13.36 17.11
C CYS A 15 20.46 -12.41 16.21
N SER A 16 21.37 -12.95 15.39
CA SER A 16 22.31 -12.16 14.59
C SER A 16 21.73 -11.65 13.26
N GLN A 17 20.73 -12.31 12.67
CA GLN A 17 20.15 -11.85 11.38
C GLN A 17 19.21 -10.65 11.53
N ALA A 18 18.48 -10.55 12.64
CA ALA A 18 17.58 -9.42 12.87
C ALA A 18 18.34 -8.10 13.12
N ALA A 19 19.46 -8.18 13.87
CA ALA A 19 20.30 -7.02 14.21
C ALA A 19 21.13 -6.48 13.03
N VAL A 20 21.46 -7.32 12.04
CA VAL A 20 22.18 -6.87 10.82
C VAL A 20 21.26 -6.06 9.90
N SER A 21 19.94 -6.28 9.93
CA SER A 21 19.00 -5.61 9.04
C SER A 21 18.77 -4.12 9.34
N THR A 22 18.95 -3.67 10.59
CA THR A 22 18.65 -2.29 11.00
C THR A 22 19.74 -1.29 10.63
N ALA A 23 20.95 -1.74 10.32
CA ALA A 23 22.09 -0.87 10.00
C ALA A 23 22.50 -0.88 8.52
N CYS A 24 21.95 -1.80 7.71
CA CYS A 24 22.32 -1.94 6.31
C CYS A 24 21.51 -0.99 5.39
N SER A 25 22.18 -0.46 4.38
CA SER A 25 21.54 0.19 3.23
C SER A 25 20.70 -0.82 2.43
N ILE A 26 19.72 -0.33 1.64
CA ILE A 26 18.92 -1.21 0.77
C ILE A 26 19.84 -1.97 -0.19
N ASN A 27 20.89 -1.34 -0.73
CA ASN A 27 21.83 -2.00 -1.63
C ASN A 27 22.67 -3.08 -0.92
N GLU A 28 23.06 -2.89 0.35
CA GLU A 28 23.70 -3.94 1.14
C GLU A 28 22.74 -5.12 1.35
N ILE A 29 21.46 -4.85 1.67
CA ILE A 29 20.42 -5.87 1.78
C ILE A 29 20.26 -6.63 0.44
N VAL A 30 20.19 -5.91 -0.68
CA VAL A 30 20.08 -6.50 -2.03
C VAL A 30 21.31 -7.35 -2.35
N ARG A 31 22.52 -6.88 -2.01
CA ARG A 31 23.77 -7.65 -2.22
C ARG A 31 23.81 -8.91 -1.37
N LEU A 32 23.40 -8.83 -0.11
CA LEU A 32 23.32 -9.99 0.79
C LEU A 32 22.26 -11.00 0.36
N ASN A 33 21.25 -10.56 -0.39
CA ASN A 33 20.17 -11.38 -0.94
C ASN A 33 20.17 -11.34 -2.48
N CYS A 34 21.34 -11.43 -3.12
CA CYS A 34 21.52 -11.17 -4.57
C CYS A 34 20.70 -12.07 -5.52
N ARG A 35 20.18 -13.20 -5.02
CA ARG A 35 19.27 -14.10 -5.75
C ARG A 35 17.81 -13.69 -5.65
N GLU A 36 17.48 -12.86 -4.66
CA GLU A 36 16.17 -12.23 -4.49
C GLU A 36 16.19 -10.95 -5.32
N GLN A 37 15.39 -10.89 -6.39
CA GLN A 37 15.25 -9.69 -7.20
C GLN A 37 14.45 -8.65 -6.40
N LEU A 38 15.11 -7.93 -5.50
CA LEU A 38 14.47 -7.06 -4.50
C LEU A 38 14.12 -5.66 -5.02
N ILE A 39 14.62 -5.32 -6.21
CA ILE A 39 14.34 -4.05 -6.91
C ILE A 39 13.51 -4.41 -8.14
N LEU A 40 12.26 -4.79 -7.91
CA LEU A 40 11.32 -5.17 -8.96
C LEU A 40 10.07 -4.31 -8.96
N GLU A 41 9.42 -4.32 -10.12
CA GLU A 41 8.04 -3.93 -10.32
C GLU A 41 7.18 -4.35 -9.11
N PRO A 42 6.46 -3.43 -8.45
CA PRO A 42 5.77 -3.75 -7.20
C PRO A 42 4.72 -4.85 -7.26
N LEU A 43 4.22 -5.17 -8.46
CA LEU A 43 3.37 -6.35 -8.66
C LEU A 43 4.08 -7.66 -8.31
N ARG A 44 5.40 -7.71 -8.40
CA ARG A 44 6.24 -8.88 -8.10
C ARG A 44 6.67 -8.95 -6.63
N TRP A 45 6.25 -8.00 -5.79
CA TRP A 45 6.61 -8.00 -4.38
C TRP A 45 5.96 -9.17 -3.64
N THR A 46 6.75 -9.77 -2.76
CA THR A 46 6.41 -10.91 -1.90
C THR A 46 6.45 -10.47 -0.43
N GLY A 47 6.01 -11.33 0.50
CA GLY A 47 6.11 -11.06 1.94
C GLY A 47 7.53 -10.70 2.40
N ARG A 48 8.54 -11.20 1.68
CA ARG A 48 9.95 -10.87 1.91
C ARG A 48 10.25 -9.37 1.75
N HIS A 49 9.60 -8.69 0.82
CA HIS A 49 9.78 -7.25 0.62
C HIS A 49 9.26 -6.45 1.82
N VAL A 50 8.18 -6.92 2.45
CA VAL A 50 7.61 -6.33 3.67
C VAL A 50 8.63 -6.43 4.81
N GLU A 51 9.24 -7.59 5.00
CA GLU A 51 10.28 -7.81 6.02
C GLU A 51 11.52 -6.95 5.79
N LEU A 52 12.03 -6.91 4.54
CA LEU A 52 13.26 -6.20 4.20
C LEU A 52 13.11 -4.68 4.31
N LEU A 53 11.92 -4.16 4.00
CA LEU A 53 11.57 -2.77 4.23
C LEU A 53 11.22 -2.47 5.70
N GLN A 54 11.33 -3.47 6.58
CA GLN A 54 11.01 -3.37 8.01
C GLN A 54 9.58 -2.88 8.25
N CYS A 55 8.67 -3.30 7.36
CA CYS A 55 7.26 -3.02 7.46
C CYS A 55 6.56 -4.22 8.10
N ARG A 56 5.40 -3.99 8.74
CA ARG A 56 4.57 -5.09 9.24
C ARG A 56 3.09 -4.73 9.15
N PHE A 57 2.27 -5.71 8.78
CA PHE A 57 0.83 -5.57 8.86
C PHE A 57 0.34 -5.94 10.26
N GLU A 58 -0.45 -5.05 10.85
CA GLU A 58 -1.11 -5.31 12.12
C GLU A 58 -2.36 -6.19 11.90
N LYS A 59 -2.84 -6.78 13.00
CA LYS A 59 -4.06 -7.57 12.98
C LYS A 59 -5.27 -6.69 12.62
N PRO A 60 -6.25 -7.23 11.85
CA PRO A 60 -7.44 -6.46 11.49
C PRO A 60 -8.24 -6.05 12.72
N SER A 61 -8.60 -4.77 12.81
CA SER A 61 -9.55 -4.22 13.80
C SER A 61 -10.81 -3.71 13.12
N LEU A 62 -11.94 -3.62 13.84
CA LEU A 62 -13.15 -2.99 13.30
C LEU A 62 -13.05 -1.47 13.40
N ALA A 63 -13.58 -0.77 12.40
CA ALA A 63 -13.68 0.68 12.43
C ALA A 63 -14.49 1.14 13.66
N PRO A 64 -14.08 2.23 14.33
CA PRO A 64 -14.87 2.80 15.40
C PRO A 64 -16.25 3.16 14.88
N SER A 65 -17.29 2.81 15.64
CA SER A 65 -18.67 3.15 15.29
C SER A 65 -18.84 4.66 15.36
N VAL A 66 -18.85 5.34 14.21
CA VAL A 66 -19.21 6.75 14.14
C VAL A 66 -20.72 6.81 14.39
N MET A 67 -21.12 7.28 15.57
CA MET A 67 -22.54 7.50 15.89
C MET A 67 -23.14 8.56 14.96
N ASP A 68 -24.32 8.22 14.42
CA ASP A 68 -25.36 9.06 13.84
C ASP A 68 -24.95 10.22 12.91
N SER A 69 -24.64 9.88 11.65
CA SER A 69 -24.96 10.77 10.54
C SER A 69 -26.43 10.57 10.16
N THR A 70 -27.26 11.59 10.41
CA THR A 70 -28.70 11.61 10.07
C THR A 70 -28.97 11.84 8.58
N ASN A 71 -27.93 12.09 7.78
CA ASN A 71 -28.07 12.36 6.36
C ASN A 71 -28.25 11.06 5.57
N LYS A 72 -29.50 10.77 5.20
CA LYS A 72 -29.86 9.70 4.25
C LYS A 72 -29.36 10.07 2.85
N GLY A 73 -28.08 9.85 2.57
CA GLY A 73 -27.52 10.06 1.24
C GLY A 73 -27.96 8.99 0.22
N PRO A 74 -27.89 9.27 -1.09
CA PRO A 74 -28.16 8.31 -2.16
C PRO A 74 -27.16 7.12 -2.22
N GLY A 75 -26.21 7.07 -1.29
CA GLY A 75 -25.15 6.06 -1.21
C GLY A 75 -25.64 4.62 -1.01
N ASP A 76 -26.84 4.40 -0.44
CA ASP A 76 -27.34 3.04 -0.17
C ASP A 76 -27.38 2.17 -1.44
N ARG A 77 -27.89 2.71 -2.57
CA ARG A 77 -27.96 1.98 -3.85
C ARG A 77 -26.57 1.61 -4.35
N PHE A 78 -25.62 2.55 -4.30
CA PHE A 78 -24.27 2.32 -4.80
C PHE A 78 -23.48 1.34 -3.93
N VAL A 79 -23.67 1.38 -2.62
CA VAL A 79 -23.04 0.44 -1.67
C VAL A 79 -23.60 -0.96 -1.86
N ARG A 80 -24.92 -1.13 -2.03
CA ARG A 80 -25.49 -2.44 -2.40
C ARG A 80 -24.92 -2.95 -3.71
N ALA A 81 -24.86 -2.10 -4.74
CA ALA A 81 -24.29 -2.48 -6.03
C ALA A 81 -22.80 -2.87 -5.93
N LEU A 82 -22.03 -2.22 -5.05
CA LEU A 82 -20.64 -2.58 -4.76
C LEU A 82 -20.54 -3.98 -4.13
N VAL A 83 -21.38 -4.28 -3.14
CA VAL A 83 -21.38 -5.58 -2.42
C VAL A 83 -21.76 -6.74 -3.35
N HIS A 84 -22.64 -6.49 -4.33
CA HIS A 84 -23.11 -7.50 -5.28
C HIS A 84 -22.29 -7.58 -6.58
N ALA A 85 -21.30 -6.71 -6.78
CA ALA A 85 -20.48 -6.74 -7.98
C ALA A 85 -19.50 -7.94 -7.94
N GLU A 86 -19.57 -8.77 -8.98
CA GLU A 86 -18.76 -10.00 -9.11
C GLU A 86 -17.43 -9.79 -9.85
N GLU A 87 -17.26 -8.65 -10.52
CA GLU A 87 -16.01 -8.29 -11.19
C GLU A 87 -15.37 -7.05 -10.54
N TYR A 88 -14.05 -7.04 -10.49
CA TYR A 88 -13.29 -5.94 -9.91
C TYR A 88 -13.53 -4.60 -10.62
N ILE A 89 -13.78 -4.63 -11.94
CA ILE A 89 -14.03 -3.43 -12.75
C ILE A 89 -15.29 -2.70 -12.24
N TRP A 90 -16.34 -3.48 -11.95
CA TRP A 90 -17.58 -2.93 -11.41
C TRP A 90 -17.39 -2.44 -9.98
N ARG A 91 -16.63 -3.13 -9.13
CA ARG A 91 -16.33 -2.66 -7.76
C ARG A 91 -15.57 -1.34 -7.75
N GLU A 92 -14.61 -1.20 -8.66
CA GLU A 92 -13.87 0.05 -8.85
C GLU A 92 -14.77 1.18 -9.31
N PHE A 93 -15.59 0.91 -10.32
CA PHE A 93 -16.57 1.88 -10.81
C PHE A 93 -17.54 2.32 -9.70
N ARG A 94 -18.08 1.38 -8.91
CA ARG A 94 -18.97 1.70 -7.78
C ARG A 94 -18.26 2.46 -6.67
N THR A 95 -17.01 2.12 -6.36
CA THR A 95 -16.23 2.84 -5.35
C THR A 95 -15.97 4.28 -5.78
N ARG A 96 -15.68 4.53 -7.06
CA ARG A 96 -15.61 5.88 -7.64
C ARG A 96 -16.93 6.63 -7.51
N GLN A 97 -18.07 5.98 -7.76
CA GLN A 97 -19.38 6.61 -7.57
C GLN A 97 -19.64 6.94 -6.10
N ILE A 98 -19.25 6.08 -5.17
CA ILE A 98 -19.44 6.31 -3.72
C ILE A 98 -18.61 7.49 -3.22
N LEU A 99 -17.37 7.64 -3.68
CA LEU A 99 -16.41 8.60 -3.14
C LEU A 99 -16.24 9.87 -3.99
N SER A 100 -16.67 9.87 -5.25
CA SER A 100 -16.46 10.99 -6.19
C SER A 100 -17.73 11.41 -6.93
N SER A 101 -18.91 11.05 -6.42
CA SER A 101 -20.19 11.59 -6.93
C SER A 101 -20.33 13.10 -6.65
N PRO A 102 -21.24 13.80 -7.38
CA PRO A 102 -21.63 15.16 -7.03
C PRO A 102 -22.05 15.24 -5.55
N GLY A 103 -21.37 16.09 -4.78
CA GLY A 103 -21.55 16.24 -3.32
C GLY A 103 -20.45 15.59 -2.47
N CYS A 104 -19.66 14.66 -3.02
CA CYS A 104 -18.53 14.08 -2.31
C CYS A 104 -17.31 15.03 -2.30
N PRO A 105 -16.45 14.95 -1.26
CA PRO A 105 -15.29 15.83 -1.12
C PRO A 105 -14.08 15.38 -1.94
N PHE A 106 -14.19 14.34 -2.77
CA PHE A 106 -13.06 13.76 -3.50
C PHE A 106 -13.23 13.77 -5.02
N THR A 107 -12.09 13.83 -5.70
CA THR A 107 -11.93 13.62 -7.14
C THR A 107 -10.99 12.44 -7.37
N ALA A 108 -11.30 11.57 -8.34
CA ALA A 108 -10.54 10.34 -8.58
C ALA A 108 -9.73 10.40 -9.88
N LEU A 109 -8.43 10.09 -9.80
CA LEU A 109 -7.55 9.81 -10.93
C LEU A 109 -7.16 8.33 -10.97
N ASN A 110 -6.44 7.93 -12.02
CA ASN A 110 -5.90 6.59 -12.18
C ASN A 110 -4.38 6.62 -12.02
N ASN A 111 -3.89 5.48 -11.53
CA ASN A 111 -2.51 5.13 -11.39
C ASN A 111 -1.74 6.01 -10.39
N LEU A 112 -0.75 5.40 -9.77
CA LEU A 112 0.05 6.05 -8.73
C LEU A 112 1.53 5.84 -9.07
N PRO A 113 2.30 6.91 -9.36
CA PRO A 113 3.68 6.75 -9.78
C PRO A 113 4.54 6.28 -8.61
N PHE A 114 5.32 5.22 -8.84
CA PHE A 114 6.25 4.65 -7.88
C PHE A 114 7.69 4.96 -8.29
N TYR A 115 8.47 5.46 -7.33
CA TYR A 115 9.85 5.85 -7.54
C TYR A 115 10.80 5.00 -6.70
N PHE A 116 11.97 4.69 -7.26
CA PHE A 116 13.08 4.06 -6.57
C PHE A 116 14.38 4.63 -7.12
N ASP A 117 15.35 4.90 -6.25
CA ASP A 117 16.62 5.55 -6.63
C ASP A 117 16.39 6.87 -7.39
N ARG A 118 15.35 7.62 -6.99
CA ARG A 118 14.87 8.85 -7.64
C ARG A 118 14.46 8.70 -9.11
N ARG A 119 14.28 7.46 -9.59
CA ARG A 119 13.80 7.14 -10.93
C ARG A 119 12.36 6.68 -10.86
N HIS A 120 11.57 7.04 -11.85
CA HIS A 120 10.26 6.45 -12.06
C HIS A 120 10.45 4.99 -12.47
N ILE A 121 9.80 4.08 -11.75
CA ILE A 121 9.88 2.64 -12.02
C ILE A 121 8.64 2.18 -12.75
N SER A 122 7.47 2.54 -12.23
CA SER A 122 6.19 2.21 -12.83
C SER A 122 5.04 3.04 -12.26
N ASP A 123 3.94 3.05 -13.01
CA ASP A 123 2.66 3.61 -12.58
C ASP A 123 1.80 2.48 -12.03
N LEU A 124 1.65 2.43 -10.70
CA LEU A 124 0.92 1.37 -10.01
C LEU A 124 -0.57 1.46 -10.36
N PRO A 125 -1.16 0.44 -11.01
CA PRO A 125 -2.57 0.50 -11.36
C PRO A 125 -3.46 0.47 -10.12
N CYS A 126 -4.15 1.58 -9.87
CA CYS A 126 -5.10 1.79 -8.80
C CYS A 126 -5.94 3.04 -9.07
N VAL A 127 -6.96 3.28 -8.26
CA VAL A 127 -7.66 4.58 -8.22
C VAL A 127 -7.04 5.44 -7.14
N VAL A 128 -6.79 6.71 -7.42
CA VAL A 128 -6.24 7.66 -6.44
C VAL A 128 -7.24 8.77 -6.20
N PHE A 129 -7.63 8.96 -4.94
CA PHE A 129 -8.55 10.00 -4.49
C PHE A 129 -7.77 11.20 -3.99
N PHE A 130 -8.13 12.37 -4.51
CA PHE A 130 -7.64 13.70 -4.11
C PHE A 130 -8.80 14.49 -3.51
N PRO A 131 -8.53 15.58 -2.76
CA PRO A 131 -9.59 16.52 -2.42
C PRO A 131 -10.21 17.09 -3.69
N LYS A 132 -11.50 17.39 -3.64
CA LYS A 132 -12.22 17.97 -4.78
C LYS A 132 -11.53 19.24 -5.28
N GLY A 133 -11.23 19.28 -6.57
CA GLY A 133 -10.51 20.38 -7.16
C GLY A 133 -10.10 20.14 -8.61
N ASP A 134 -9.09 20.89 -9.05
CA ASP A 134 -8.57 20.90 -10.41
C ASP A 134 -7.77 19.63 -10.75
N HIS A 135 -8.24 18.90 -11.77
CA HIS A 135 -7.63 17.67 -12.28
C HIS A 135 -6.20 17.89 -12.78
N ASP A 136 -5.91 19.02 -13.41
CA ASP A 136 -4.60 19.30 -13.99
C ASP A 136 -3.54 19.47 -12.89
N ARG A 137 -3.92 20.12 -11.79
CA ARG A 137 -3.05 20.24 -10.62
C ARG A 137 -2.80 18.91 -9.94
N MET A 138 -3.80 18.03 -9.90
CA MET A 138 -3.65 16.66 -9.39
C MET A 138 -2.69 15.85 -10.28
N ALA A 139 -2.89 15.87 -11.60
CA ALA A 139 -2.06 15.17 -12.57
C ALA A 139 -0.60 15.65 -12.56
N ARG A 140 -0.38 16.96 -12.39
CA ARG A 140 0.96 17.54 -12.18
C ARG A 140 1.56 17.24 -10.80
N GLY A 141 0.85 16.51 -9.93
CA GLY A 141 1.30 16.19 -8.56
C GLY A 141 1.53 17.42 -7.69
N LEU A 142 0.68 18.44 -7.83
CA LEU A 142 0.68 19.66 -7.01
C LEU A 142 -0.32 19.58 -5.85
N VAL A 143 -1.15 18.53 -5.83
CA VAL A 143 -2.15 18.28 -4.80
C VAL A 143 -1.79 16.97 -4.10
N PRO A 144 -1.70 16.93 -2.76
CA PRO A 144 -1.41 15.69 -2.05
C PRO A 144 -2.61 14.75 -2.09
N ALA A 145 -2.38 13.49 -2.47
CA ALA A 145 -3.42 12.46 -2.48
C ALA A 145 -3.95 12.16 -1.07
N VAL A 146 -5.23 11.81 -0.98
CA VAL A 146 -5.91 11.46 0.29
C VAL A 146 -5.84 9.97 0.54
N ALA A 147 -6.17 9.17 -0.48
CA ALA A 147 -6.24 7.73 -0.41
C ALA A 147 -6.07 7.09 -1.79
N ALA A 148 -5.59 5.85 -1.82
CA ALA A 148 -5.64 4.99 -3.00
C ALA A 148 -6.68 3.88 -2.79
N TYR A 149 -7.17 3.31 -3.88
CA TYR A 149 -8.11 2.20 -3.88
C TYR A 149 -7.68 1.16 -4.91
N VAL A 150 -7.79 -0.11 -4.52
CA VAL A 150 -7.57 -1.25 -5.40
C VAL A 150 -8.51 -2.39 -5.00
N ASP A 151 -8.82 -3.27 -5.93
CA ASP A 151 -9.54 -4.52 -5.65
C ASP A 151 -8.58 -5.71 -5.64
N ARG A 152 -8.85 -6.69 -4.77
CA ARG A 152 -8.02 -7.89 -4.63
C ARG A 152 -7.90 -8.66 -5.96
N ALA A 153 -9.02 -8.88 -6.65
CA ALA A 153 -9.00 -9.61 -7.91
C ALA A 153 -8.28 -8.82 -9.01
N ARG A 154 -8.25 -7.48 -8.92
CA ARG A 154 -7.40 -6.64 -9.80
C ARG A 154 -5.92 -6.91 -9.57
N ILE A 155 -5.47 -7.00 -8.31
CA ILE A 155 -4.06 -7.32 -7.99
C ILE A 155 -3.69 -8.68 -8.57
N ASP A 156 -4.53 -9.69 -8.33
CA ASP A 156 -4.30 -11.05 -8.84
C ASP A 156 -4.27 -11.08 -10.38
N HIS A 157 -5.18 -10.36 -11.04
CA HIS A 157 -5.19 -10.21 -12.50
C HIS A 157 -3.92 -9.53 -13.03
N LEU A 158 -3.47 -8.44 -12.41
CA LEU A 158 -2.26 -7.72 -12.83
C LEU A 158 -1.00 -8.58 -12.69
N ARG A 159 -0.90 -9.35 -11.61
CA ARG A 159 0.21 -10.29 -11.39
C ARG A 159 0.21 -11.42 -12.40
N LEU A 160 -0.96 -11.97 -12.69
CA LEU A 160 -1.14 -12.99 -13.70
C LEU A 160 -0.72 -12.46 -15.08
N ALA A 161 -1.16 -11.25 -15.45
CA ALA A 161 -0.77 -10.58 -16.68
C ALA A 161 0.74 -10.34 -16.77
N GLU A 162 1.38 -9.91 -15.68
CA GLU A 162 2.83 -9.71 -15.61
C GLU A 162 3.58 -11.04 -15.80
N LEU A 163 3.10 -12.13 -15.19
CA LEU A 163 3.70 -13.46 -15.37
C LEU A 163 3.51 -14.00 -16.79
N TYR A 164 2.38 -13.73 -17.44
CA TYR A 164 2.12 -14.14 -18.82
C TYR A 164 3.08 -13.48 -19.82
N ARG A 165 3.61 -12.28 -19.55
CA ARG A 165 4.64 -11.66 -20.41
C ARG A 165 5.91 -12.52 -20.54
N TYR A 166 6.16 -13.41 -19.58
CA TYR A 166 7.31 -14.33 -19.61
C TYR A 166 6.98 -15.70 -20.22
N GLN A 167 5.70 -16.01 -20.45
CA GLN A 167 5.34 -17.17 -21.26
C GLN A 167 5.50 -16.79 -22.73
N GLY A 168 6.59 -17.25 -23.35
CA GLY A 168 6.76 -17.15 -24.79
C GLY A 168 5.56 -17.76 -25.54
N ARG A 169 5.42 -17.46 -26.85
CA ARG A 169 4.28 -17.89 -27.69
C ARG A 169 3.95 -19.40 -27.66
N ARG A 170 4.87 -20.26 -27.19
CA ARG A 170 4.64 -21.70 -27.00
C ARG A 170 4.47 -22.02 -25.53
N GLN A 171 3.28 -22.50 -25.18
CA GLN A 171 3.00 -23.08 -23.87
C GLN A 171 3.83 -24.37 -23.72
N SER A 172 4.65 -24.45 -22.67
CA SER A 172 5.37 -25.66 -22.28
C SER A 172 4.98 -26.06 -20.88
N GLU A 173 4.93 -27.36 -20.60
CA GLU A 173 4.57 -27.89 -19.28
C GLU A 173 5.51 -27.37 -18.16
N HIS A 174 6.80 -27.26 -18.49
CA HIS A 174 7.82 -26.69 -17.61
C HIS A 174 7.58 -25.19 -17.36
N GLY A 175 7.22 -24.43 -18.39
CA GLY A 175 6.85 -23.01 -18.27
C GLY A 175 5.60 -22.80 -17.43
N SER A 176 4.59 -23.67 -17.58
CA SER A 176 3.37 -23.66 -16.75
C SER A 176 3.64 -24.03 -15.29
N THR A 177 4.57 -24.96 -15.04
CA THR A 177 4.97 -25.34 -13.67
C THR A 177 5.75 -24.21 -13.01
N LEU A 178 6.71 -23.61 -13.69
CA LEU A 178 7.48 -22.45 -13.20
C LEU A 178 6.57 -21.24 -12.97
N PHE A 179 5.59 -21.01 -13.86
CA PHE A 179 4.54 -20.00 -13.69
C PHE A 179 3.74 -20.24 -12.40
N ARG A 180 3.28 -21.47 -12.16
CA ARG A 180 2.50 -21.83 -10.97
C ARG A 180 3.30 -21.71 -9.67
N LEU A 181 4.61 -21.97 -9.73
CA LEU A 181 5.51 -21.75 -8.59
C LEU A 181 5.68 -20.26 -8.30
N LYS A 182 5.96 -19.44 -9.33
CA LYS A 182 6.09 -17.98 -9.19
C LYS A 182 4.80 -17.30 -8.75
N SER A 183 3.65 -17.74 -9.26
CA SER A 183 2.36 -17.19 -8.85
C SER A 183 2.10 -17.47 -7.36
N LYS A 184 2.41 -18.68 -6.87
CA LYS A 184 2.30 -19.02 -5.45
C LYS A 184 3.27 -18.23 -4.57
N GLU A 185 4.45 -17.89 -5.07
CA GLU A 185 5.44 -17.11 -4.33
C GLU A 185 4.99 -15.65 -4.11
N VAL A 186 4.35 -15.06 -5.12
CA VAL A 186 3.87 -13.67 -5.08
C VAL A 186 2.52 -13.56 -4.36
N THR A 187 1.68 -14.59 -4.42
CA THR A 187 0.42 -14.64 -3.66
C THR A 187 0.70 -14.96 -2.19
N SER A 188 0.72 -13.93 -1.35
CA SER A 188 0.92 -14.06 0.11
C SER A 188 -0.13 -14.99 0.77
N PRO A 189 0.25 -15.86 1.72
CA PRO A 189 -0.67 -16.76 2.42
C PRO A 189 -1.70 -16.03 3.31
N GLY A 190 -1.44 -14.77 3.67
CA GLY A 190 -2.45 -13.87 4.25
C GLY A 190 -3.10 -13.04 3.15
N HIS A 191 -4.22 -13.51 2.59
CA HIS A 191 -4.85 -12.97 1.37
C HIS A 191 -5.07 -11.44 1.35
N LEU A 192 -5.26 -10.82 2.52
CA LEU A 192 -5.48 -9.37 2.66
C LEU A 192 -4.21 -8.57 2.98
N HIS A 193 -3.14 -9.22 3.46
CA HIS A 193 -1.86 -8.58 3.79
C HIS A 193 -0.91 -8.68 2.61
N ASP A 194 -1.33 -8.07 1.50
CA ASP A 194 -0.62 -8.15 0.25
C ASP A 194 0.52 -7.12 0.17
N PRO A 195 1.75 -7.51 -0.24
CA PRO A 195 2.87 -6.59 -0.41
C PRO A 195 2.61 -5.42 -1.38
N TYR A 196 1.72 -5.58 -2.36
CA TYR A 196 1.34 -4.51 -3.28
C TYR A 196 0.62 -3.36 -2.56
N ILE A 197 -0.06 -3.64 -1.45
CA ILE A 197 -0.69 -2.60 -0.60
C ILE A 197 0.40 -1.73 0.03
N LEU A 198 1.50 -2.33 0.49
CA LEU A 198 2.65 -1.57 0.98
C LEU A 198 3.24 -0.68 -0.12
N ALA A 199 3.39 -1.20 -1.34
CA ALA A 199 3.87 -0.39 -2.47
C ALA A 199 2.97 0.83 -2.75
N LEU A 200 1.65 0.65 -2.70
CA LEU A 200 0.69 1.75 -2.85
C LEU A 200 0.82 2.77 -1.72
N LEU A 201 0.97 2.33 -0.46
CA LEU A 201 1.19 3.23 0.68
C LEU A 201 2.48 4.06 0.48
N ILE A 202 3.57 3.42 0.07
CA ILE A 202 4.85 4.09 -0.21
C ILE A 202 4.71 5.09 -1.36
N ALA A 203 4.10 4.68 -2.47
CA ALA A 203 3.90 5.56 -3.64
C ALA A 203 3.06 6.78 -3.27
N MET A 204 2.06 6.63 -2.40
CA MET A 204 1.29 7.75 -1.89
C MET A 204 2.12 8.70 -1.04
N ALA A 205 2.97 8.18 -0.15
CA ALA A 205 3.88 9.01 0.64
C ALA A 205 4.84 9.80 -0.27
N GLN A 206 5.35 9.18 -1.33
CA GLN A 206 6.18 9.82 -2.34
C GLN A 206 5.44 10.97 -3.04
N LEU A 207 4.19 10.72 -3.45
CA LEU A 207 3.33 11.72 -4.08
C LEU A 207 3.01 12.89 -3.14
N GLN A 208 2.66 12.61 -1.87
CA GLN A 208 2.39 13.62 -0.85
C GLN A 208 3.64 14.49 -0.57
N ARG A 209 4.80 13.86 -0.40
CA ARG A 209 6.09 14.56 -0.23
C ARG A 209 6.44 15.43 -1.44
N GLY A 210 6.21 14.92 -2.65
CA GLY A 210 6.42 15.65 -3.90
C GLY A 210 5.54 16.90 -4.01
N ALA A 211 4.25 16.76 -3.70
CA ALA A 211 3.31 17.88 -3.70
C ALA A 211 3.71 18.97 -2.69
N LEU A 212 4.15 18.58 -1.48
CA LEU A 212 4.61 19.52 -0.46
C LEU A 212 5.87 20.28 -0.87
N ARG A 213 6.87 19.58 -1.44
CA ARG A 213 8.08 20.21 -1.97
C ARG A 213 7.79 21.21 -3.08
N ARG A 214 6.87 20.89 -3.99
CA ARG A 214 6.47 21.79 -5.08
C ARG A 214 5.68 23.00 -4.58
N ARG A 215 4.87 22.82 -3.54
CA ARG A 215 4.09 23.91 -2.94
C ARG A 215 4.98 24.90 -2.19
N ASN A 216 5.99 24.41 -1.47
CA ASN A 216 6.91 25.22 -0.67
C ASN A 216 8.37 24.82 -0.95
N PRO A 217 8.97 25.26 -2.08
CA PRO A 217 10.33 24.86 -2.46
C PRO A 217 11.40 25.29 -1.45
N GLU A 218 11.19 26.43 -0.79
CA GLU A 218 12.12 27.03 0.17
C GLU A 218 12.06 26.36 1.55
N LYS A 219 10.97 25.66 1.86
CA LYS A 219 10.80 24.99 3.17
C LYS A 219 11.48 23.63 3.13
N GLN A 220 12.65 23.54 3.76
CA GLN A 220 13.31 22.26 3.97
C GLN A 220 12.41 21.36 4.82
N LEU A 221 12.01 20.22 4.26
CA LEU A 221 11.22 19.23 5.00
C LEU A 221 12.06 18.59 6.09
N ASP A 222 11.52 18.56 7.31
CA ASP A 222 12.10 17.80 8.41
C ASP A 222 12.16 16.31 8.02
N ILE A 223 13.28 15.67 8.36
CA ILE A 223 13.52 14.22 8.23
C ILE A 223 12.43 13.43 8.98
N CYS A 224 11.90 13.99 10.07
CA CYS A 224 10.82 13.43 10.88
C CYS A 224 9.41 13.70 10.32
N SER A 225 9.27 14.47 9.23
CA SER A 225 7.95 14.71 8.61
C SER A 225 7.32 13.38 8.20
N THR A 226 6.07 13.14 8.62
CA THR A 226 5.32 11.93 8.30
C THR A 226 4.19 12.19 7.32
N PHE A 227 3.89 11.17 6.52
CA PHE A 227 2.88 11.18 5.47
C PHE A 227 1.83 10.13 5.80
N ALA A 228 0.63 10.59 6.15
CA ALA A 228 -0.49 9.72 6.50
C ALA A 228 -1.07 9.08 5.23
N CYS A 229 -0.71 7.83 4.99
CA CYS A 229 -1.07 7.06 3.81
C CYS A 229 -2.22 6.10 4.10
N ARG A 230 -3.16 6.00 3.16
CA ARG A 230 -4.42 5.24 3.25
C ARG A 230 -4.71 4.48 1.95
N VAL A 231 -4.85 3.15 2.03
CA VAL A 231 -5.24 2.32 0.89
C VAL A 231 -6.53 1.59 1.23
N LEU A 232 -7.55 1.78 0.41
CA LEU A 232 -8.79 1.02 0.44
C LEU A 232 -8.62 -0.24 -0.42
N LEU A 233 -9.05 -1.37 0.13
CA LEU A 233 -9.06 -2.66 -0.54
C LEU A 233 -10.46 -3.26 -0.47
N THR A 234 -10.95 -3.70 -1.63
CA THR A 234 -12.12 -4.57 -1.72
C THR A 234 -11.72 -6.01 -2.04
N ASP A 235 -12.48 -6.97 -1.51
CA ASP A 235 -12.33 -8.40 -1.80
C ASP A 235 -13.69 -8.99 -2.22
N LEU A 236 -13.69 -9.79 -3.30
CA LEU A 236 -14.88 -10.52 -3.76
C LEU A 236 -15.42 -11.48 -2.70
N ASN A 237 -14.54 -12.01 -1.84
CA ASN A 237 -14.90 -12.92 -0.78
C ASN A 237 -15.41 -12.19 0.49
N ASP A 238 -15.09 -10.91 0.67
CA ASP A 238 -15.60 -10.10 1.79
C ASP A 238 -16.74 -9.19 1.32
N LYS A 239 -17.96 -9.68 1.53
CA LYS A 239 -19.22 -8.94 1.29
C LYS A 239 -19.68 -8.14 2.52
N ALA A 240 -18.97 -8.22 3.63
CA ALA A 240 -19.34 -7.57 4.88
C ALA A 240 -18.62 -6.24 5.08
N CYS A 241 -17.34 -6.15 4.68
CA CYS A 241 -16.49 -4.99 4.92
C CYS A 241 -15.72 -4.55 3.67
N ILE A 242 -15.39 -3.25 3.63
CA ILE A 242 -14.23 -2.74 2.89
C ILE A 242 -13.05 -2.66 3.86
N HIS A 243 -11.83 -2.89 3.36
CA HIS A 243 -10.62 -2.88 4.18
C HIS A 243 -9.88 -1.56 3.97
N LEU A 244 -9.48 -0.91 5.05
CA LEU A 244 -8.66 0.28 5.06
C LEU A 244 -7.30 -0.05 5.68
N PHE A 245 -6.25 0.14 4.90
CA PHE A 245 -4.86 0.04 5.35
C PHE A 245 -4.29 1.44 5.56
N THR A 246 -3.75 1.72 6.74
CA THR A 246 -3.13 3.01 7.04
C THR A 246 -1.71 2.86 7.55
N ALA A 247 -0.83 3.76 7.12
CA ALA A 247 0.55 3.81 7.59
C ALA A 247 1.04 5.26 7.58
N ASP A 248 1.78 5.64 8.62
CA ASP A 248 2.52 6.89 8.66
C ASP A 248 3.94 6.64 8.16
N ILE A 249 4.24 7.15 6.97
CA ILE A 249 5.54 6.95 6.33
C ILE A 249 6.37 8.23 6.49
N SER A 250 7.55 8.13 7.08
CA SER A 250 8.42 9.29 7.30
C SER A 250 9.21 9.69 6.06
N SER A 251 9.66 10.95 6.02
CA SER A 251 10.61 11.44 5.03
C SER A 251 11.93 10.66 5.09
N SER A 252 12.40 10.29 6.29
CA SER A 252 13.55 9.40 6.49
C SER A 252 13.36 8.01 5.87
N PHE A 253 12.16 7.43 5.99
CA PHE A 253 11.86 6.15 5.37
C PHE A 253 11.95 6.26 3.85
N LEU A 254 11.34 7.29 3.26
CA LEU A 254 11.40 7.53 1.82
C LEU A 254 12.81 7.81 1.32
N GLN A 255 13.68 8.42 2.14
CA GLN A 255 15.07 8.65 1.80
C GLN A 255 15.83 7.33 1.58
N LYS A 256 15.49 6.26 2.30
CA LYS A 256 16.04 4.91 2.06
C LYS A 256 15.79 4.45 0.63
N LEU A 257 14.61 4.76 0.09
CA LEU A 257 14.21 4.41 -1.29
C LEU A 257 14.80 5.37 -2.33
N ASP A 258 14.97 6.65 -1.99
CA ASP A 258 15.60 7.64 -2.88
C ASP A 258 17.11 7.42 -3.01
N LEU A 259 17.76 6.94 -1.96
CA LEU A 259 19.20 6.77 -1.85
C LEU A 259 19.51 5.36 -1.32
N PRO A 260 19.26 4.32 -2.11
CA PRO A 260 19.36 2.93 -1.65
C PRO A 260 20.78 2.50 -1.31
N ALA A 261 21.81 3.23 -1.76
CA ALA A 261 23.20 3.02 -1.37
C ALA A 261 23.56 3.60 0.00
N SER A 262 22.74 4.51 0.54
CA SER A 262 23.00 5.17 1.82
C SER A 262 22.50 4.31 2.99
N ARG A 263 23.26 4.30 4.09
CA ARG A 263 22.82 3.64 5.31
C ARG A 263 21.73 4.47 5.99
N PRO A 264 20.69 3.83 6.55
CA PRO A 264 19.66 4.54 7.30
C PRO A 264 20.28 5.31 8.47
N SER A 265 19.82 6.54 8.70
CA SER A 265 20.20 7.31 9.88
C SER A 265 19.79 6.56 11.16
N ALA A 266 20.69 6.47 12.14
CA ALA A 266 20.46 5.73 13.39
C ALA A 266 19.28 6.29 14.24
N SER A 267 18.83 7.52 13.98
CA SER A 267 17.72 8.17 14.68
C SER A 267 16.34 7.88 14.08
N ALA A 268 16.25 7.25 12.90
CA ALA A 268 14.98 6.94 12.28
C ALA A 268 14.38 5.67 12.90
N SER A 269 13.07 5.69 13.23
CA SER A 269 12.36 4.45 13.56
C SER A 269 12.57 3.44 12.42
N PRO A 270 13.10 2.24 12.70
CA PRO A 270 13.36 1.27 11.66
C PRO A 270 12.06 0.71 11.09
N PHE A 271 10.98 0.68 11.89
CA PHE A 271 9.75 -0.03 11.54
C PHE A 271 8.61 0.88 11.10
N VAL A 272 7.89 0.46 10.07
CA VAL A 272 6.60 1.03 9.66
C VAL A 272 5.48 0.03 9.98
N SER A 273 4.55 0.44 10.83
CA SER A 273 3.36 -0.35 11.17
C SER A 273 2.23 0.01 10.21
N ILE A 274 1.64 -1.00 9.57
CA ILE A 274 0.51 -0.87 8.66
C ILE A 274 -0.74 -1.35 9.42
N GLN A 275 -1.56 -0.40 9.85
CA GLN A 275 -2.82 -0.69 10.51
C GLN A 275 -3.83 -1.21 9.48
N HIS A 276 -4.62 -2.21 9.87
CA HIS A 276 -5.68 -2.76 9.05
C HIS A 276 -7.01 -2.57 9.78
N THR A 277 -7.88 -1.74 9.23
CA THR A 277 -9.22 -1.45 9.75
C THR A 277 -10.29 -1.98 8.79
N LYS A 278 -11.22 -2.78 9.29
CA LYS A 278 -12.40 -3.28 8.56
C LYS A 278 -13.55 -2.30 8.75
N ILE A 279 -14.10 -1.77 7.67
CA ILE A 279 -15.23 -0.84 7.67
C ILE A 279 -16.46 -1.59 7.15
N PRO A 280 -17.47 -1.86 8.00
CA PRO A 280 -18.66 -2.58 7.57
C PRO A 280 -19.46 -1.80 6.52
N TYR A 281 -19.92 -2.47 5.46
CA TYR A 281 -20.81 -1.84 4.47
C TYR A 281 -22.12 -1.39 5.13
N LYS A 282 -22.65 -2.20 6.06
CA LYS A 282 -23.86 -1.86 6.80
C LYS A 282 -23.56 -0.91 7.98
N PRO A 283 -24.47 0.02 8.29
CA PRO A 283 -25.63 0.40 7.47
C PRO A 283 -25.19 1.22 6.24
N HIS A 284 -25.79 0.95 5.08
CA HIS A 284 -25.28 1.46 3.81
C HIS A 284 -25.50 2.98 3.64
N ASN A 285 -26.55 3.52 4.24
CA ASN A 285 -26.90 4.94 4.18
C ASN A 285 -25.82 5.84 4.79
N THR A 286 -25.15 5.40 5.86
CA THR A 286 -24.07 6.15 6.53
C THR A 286 -22.68 5.74 6.05
N PHE A 287 -22.56 4.77 5.14
CA PHE A 287 -21.28 4.24 4.71
C PHE A 287 -20.38 5.32 4.10
N CYS A 288 -20.94 6.20 3.26
CA CYS A 288 -20.20 7.28 2.61
C CYS A 288 -19.59 8.26 3.63
N ASP A 289 -20.32 8.60 4.68
CA ASP A 289 -19.86 9.52 5.72
C ASP A 289 -18.81 8.85 6.62
N ARG A 290 -19.02 7.58 6.96
CA ARG A 290 -18.06 6.77 7.74
C ARG A 290 -16.73 6.63 7.00
N ILE A 291 -16.74 6.30 5.71
CA ILE A 291 -15.50 6.18 4.95
C ILE A 291 -14.84 7.55 4.74
N SER A 292 -15.60 8.59 4.39
CA SER A 292 -15.06 9.93 4.14
C SER A 292 -14.42 10.54 5.38
N SER A 293 -15.05 10.39 6.55
CA SER A 293 -14.49 10.86 7.82
C SER A 293 -13.17 10.16 8.18
N LEU A 294 -13.06 8.85 7.93
CA LEU A 294 -11.81 8.09 8.11
C LEU A 294 -10.72 8.53 7.14
N LEU A 295 -11.08 8.80 5.87
CA LEU A 295 -10.11 9.25 4.86
C LEU A 295 -9.61 10.68 5.11
N LEU A 296 -10.47 11.57 5.62
CA LEU A 296 -10.12 12.96 5.93
C LEU A 296 -9.46 13.14 7.30
N ARG A 297 -9.46 12.11 8.16
CA ARG A 297 -8.84 12.18 9.49
C ARG A 297 -7.34 12.45 9.36
N GLY A 298 -6.90 13.63 9.82
CA GLY A 298 -5.48 14.04 9.72
C GLY A 298 -5.08 14.61 8.37
N TYR A 299 -6.02 14.80 7.43
CA TYR A 299 -5.76 15.59 6.24
C TYR A 299 -5.84 17.09 6.60
N PRO A 300 -4.87 17.93 6.22
CA PRO A 300 -4.89 19.34 6.56
C PRO A 300 -6.16 19.98 5.97
N LYS A 301 -6.99 20.55 6.84
CA LYS A 301 -8.16 21.34 6.41
C LYS A 301 -7.65 22.48 5.54
N ARG A 302 -8.32 22.73 4.42
CA ARG A 302 -8.04 23.89 3.58
C ARG A 302 -8.29 25.13 4.46
N GLU A 303 -7.26 25.93 4.72
CA GLU A 303 -7.48 27.30 5.19
C GLU A 303 -8.32 27.98 4.11
N SER A 304 -9.58 28.25 4.43
CA SER A 304 -10.41 29.15 3.67
C SER A 304 -9.68 30.49 3.70
N ARG A 305 -9.07 30.88 2.58
CA ARG A 305 -8.72 32.28 2.38
C ARG A 305 -10.04 33.00 2.14
N GLU A 306 -10.55 33.64 3.19
CA GLU A 306 -11.44 34.80 3.07
C GLU A 306 -10.70 35.93 2.36
#